data_AF-A0AAD7MRL8-F1
#
_entry.id   AF-A0AAD7MRL8-F1
#
_cell.length_a   1.000
_cell.length_b   1.000
_cell.length_c   1.000
_cell.angle_alpha   90.00
_cell.angle_beta   90.00
_cell.angle_gamma   90.00
#
_symmetry.space_group_name_H-M   'P 1'
#
loop_
_entity.id
_entity.type
_entity.pdbx_description
1 polymer ?
#
loop_
_entity_poly.entity_id
_entity_poly.type
_entity_poly.pdbx_seq_one_letter_code
_entity_poly.pdbx_strand_id
1 'polypeptide(L)'
;MGHCACGPGAPRFGQFWPGSNAMNESSHNILLAFVDWVENKVAPDTIVGTSEEGAETRIHCRYPMQSVWDGGKFGCMPGGT
;
A
#
# COMPACT_ATOMS: atom_id res chain seq x y z
N MET A 1 -6.65 -7.71 -0.53
CA MET A 1 -6.41 -7.93 -1.97
C MET A 1 -6.82 -9.35 -2.30
N GLY A 2 -7.43 -9.58 -3.46
CA GLY A 2 -7.65 -10.91 -4.03
C GLY A 2 -6.39 -11.47 -4.71
N HIS A 3 -6.58 -12.30 -5.74
CA HIS A 3 -5.47 -12.79 -6.55
C HIS A 3 -4.96 -11.69 -7.49
N CYS A 4 -3.80 -11.12 -7.16
CA CYS A 4 -3.07 -10.07 -7.90
C CYS A 4 -3.74 -8.69 -7.96
N ALA A 5 -5.07 -8.63 -8.07
CA ALA A 5 -5.87 -7.40 -8.10
C ALA A 5 -7.23 -7.63 -7.40
N CYS A 6 -8.04 -6.56 -7.35
CA CYS A 6 -9.40 -6.56 -6.82
C CYS A 6 -9.49 -6.96 -5.33
N GLY A 7 -10.72 -7.06 -4.84
CA GLY A 7 -11.07 -7.43 -3.48
C GLY A 7 -11.62 -6.26 -2.67
N PRO A 8 -12.30 -6.55 -1.54
CA PRO A 8 -13.17 -5.58 -0.85
C PRO A 8 -12.43 -4.51 -0.03
N GLY A 9 -11.10 -4.44 -0.12
CA GLY A 9 -10.29 -3.51 0.65
C GLY A 9 -9.69 -2.43 -0.23
N ALA A 10 -8.42 -2.11 0.01
CA ALA A 10 -7.66 -1.16 -0.80
C ALA A 10 -6.56 -1.86 -1.62
N PRO A 11 -6.90 -2.63 -2.68
CA PRO A 11 -5.95 -3.49 -3.39
C PRO A 11 -5.09 -2.77 -4.43
N ARG A 12 -5.40 -1.50 -4.79
CA ARG A 12 -4.73 -0.80 -5.88
C ARG A 12 -3.52 -0.01 -5.36
N PHE A 13 -2.32 -0.50 -5.63
CA PHE A 13 -1.06 0.15 -5.23
C PHE A 13 -0.01 0.18 -6.35
N GLY A 14 -0.44 0.21 -7.61
CA GLY A 14 0.44 0.46 -8.76
C GLY A 14 1.18 -0.77 -9.28
N GLN A 15 0.71 -1.98 -8.99
CA GLN A 15 1.41 -3.22 -9.38
C GLN A 15 1.32 -3.55 -10.88
N PHE A 16 0.18 -3.27 -11.53
CA PHE A 16 -0.10 -3.41 -12.97
C PHE A 16 -1.51 -2.86 -13.24
N TRP A 17 -1.97 -2.80 -14.50
CA TRP A 17 -3.40 -2.57 -14.80
C TRP A 17 -4.19 -3.88 -14.69
N PRO A 18 -5.17 -4.04 -13.76
CA PRO A 18 -6.04 -3.02 -13.17
C PRO A 18 -5.73 -2.60 -11.70
N GLY A 19 -4.63 -3.07 -11.11
CA GLY A 19 -4.16 -2.64 -9.78
C GLY A 19 -3.53 -1.24 -9.70
N SER A 20 -3.56 -0.47 -10.78
CA SER A 20 -3.03 0.89 -10.81
C SER A 20 -3.91 1.82 -9.99
N ASN A 21 -3.31 2.84 -9.39
CA ASN A 21 -4.04 4.00 -8.90
C ASN A 21 -3.66 5.23 -9.76
N ALA A 22 -4.40 6.32 -9.59
CA ALA A 22 -4.14 7.58 -10.30
C ALA A 22 -2.97 8.38 -9.70
N MET A 23 -2.34 7.86 -8.64
CA MET A 23 -1.28 8.56 -7.89
C MET A 23 0.10 8.19 -8.44
N ASN A 24 0.77 9.17 -9.04
CA ASN A 24 2.16 9.04 -9.48
C ASN A 24 3.12 9.40 -8.33
N GLU A 25 3.03 8.66 -7.22
CA GLU A 25 3.80 8.88 -6.01
C GLU A 25 4.30 7.54 -5.46
N SER A 26 5.58 7.46 -5.10
CA SER A 26 6.21 6.22 -4.61
C SER A 26 5.54 5.62 -3.38
N SER A 27 4.91 6.44 -2.54
CA SER A 27 4.15 5.97 -1.38
C SER A 27 2.88 5.19 -1.76
N HIS A 28 2.36 5.39 -2.98
CA HIS A 28 1.13 4.76 -3.48
C HIS A 28 1.38 3.78 -4.63
N ASN A 29 2.58 3.79 -5.24
CA ASN A 29 2.89 3.00 -6.42
C ASN A 29 4.13 2.15 -6.20
N ILE A 30 3.97 0.82 -6.12
CA ILE A 30 5.07 -0.10 -5.82
C ILE A 30 6.17 -0.10 -6.88
N LEU A 31 5.85 0.19 -8.14
CA LEU A 31 6.87 0.29 -9.19
C LEU A 31 7.78 1.50 -8.93
N LEU A 32 7.19 2.65 -8.59
CA LEU A 32 7.95 3.86 -8.27
C LEU A 32 8.70 3.71 -6.94
N ALA A 33 8.09 3.06 -5.93
CA ALA A 33 8.76 2.71 -4.68
C ALA A 33 10.00 1.83 -4.93
N PHE A 34 9.93 0.94 -5.91
CA PHE A 34 11.07 0.10 -6.28
C PHE A 34 12.18 0.90 -6.97
N VAL A 35 11.82 1.85 -7.84
CA VAL A 35 12.77 2.81 -8.44
C VAL A 35 13.49 3.59 -7.34
N ASP A 36 12.75 4.19 -6.40
CA ASP A 36 13.32 4.94 -5.28
C ASP A 36 14.21 4.07 -4.38
N TRP A 37 13.83 2.82 -4.16
CA TRP A 37 14.67 1.90 -3.40
C TRP A 37 16.00 1.62 -4.09
N VAL A 38 15.97 1.33 -5.39
CA VAL A 38 17.18 0.95 -6.14
C VAL A 38 18.07 2.15 -6.40
N GLU A 39 17.50 3.24 -6.90
CA GLU A 39 18.22 4.43 -7.38
C GLU A 39 18.58 5.38 -6.23
N ASN A 40 17.64 5.60 -5.30
CA ASN A 40 17.78 6.60 -4.24
C ASN A 40 18.08 6.01 -2.85
N LYS A 41 18.13 4.67 -2.72
CA LYS A 41 18.34 3.95 -1.45
C LYS A 41 17.24 4.20 -0.41
N VAL A 42 16.03 4.55 -0.88
CA VAL A 42 14.86 4.78 -0.03
C VAL A 42 13.96 3.54 -0.09
N ALA A 43 14.14 2.62 0.85
CA ALA A 43 13.29 1.42 0.92
C ALA A 43 11.90 1.77 1.51
N PRO A 44 10.80 1.24 0.95
CA PRO A 44 9.47 1.47 1.51
C PRO A 44 9.22 0.61 2.75
N ASP A 45 8.84 1.23 3.87
CA ASP A 45 8.32 0.50 5.05
C ASP A 45 6.83 0.18 4.92
N THR A 46 6.12 0.94 4.09
CA THR A 46 4.68 0.79 3.84
C THR A 46 4.37 1.09 2.37
N ILE A 47 3.26 0.57 1.87
CA ILE A 47 2.67 1.01 0.60
C ILE A 47 1.19 1.33 0.81
N VAL A 48 0.74 2.48 0.30
CA VAL A 48 -0.66 2.89 0.41
C VAL A 48 -1.44 2.27 -0.74
N GLY A 49 -2.47 1.48 -0.39
CA GLY A 49 -3.45 1.01 -1.36
C GLY A 49 -4.68 1.89 -1.38
N THR A 50 -5.38 1.89 -2.52
CA THR A 50 -6.69 2.55 -2.72
C THR A 50 -7.76 1.50 -3.04
N SER A 51 -9.00 1.74 -2.57
CA SER A 51 -10.15 0.89 -2.91
C SER A 51 -10.51 0.96 -4.40
N GLU A 52 -11.30 0.00 -4.86
CA GLU A 52 -11.71 -0.08 -6.26
C GLU A 52 -12.54 1.14 -6.69
N GLU A 53 -13.32 1.70 -5.77
CA GLU A 53 -14.14 2.91 -5.96
C GLU A 53 -13.32 4.19 -5.80
N GLY A 54 -12.08 4.11 -5.33
CA GLY A 54 -11.21 5.28 -5.13
C GLY A 54 -11.48 6.07 -3.84
N ALA A 55 -12.49 5.68 -3.05
CA ALA A 55 -12.95 6.45 -1.89
C ALA A 55 -12.12 6.21 -0.62
N GLU A 56 -11.52 5.03 -0.48
CA GLU A 56 -10.81 4.64 0.74
C GLU A 56 -9.35 4.33 0.46
N THR A 57 -8.48 4.71 1.39
CA THR A 57 -7.07 4.34 1.39
C THR A 57 -6.72 3.55 2.64
N ARG A 58 -5.75 2.63 2.51
CA ARG A 58 -5.22 1.86 3.63
C ARG A 58 -3.73 1.66 3.45
N ILE A 59 -2.99 1.82 4.54
CA ILE A 59 -1.57 1.44 4.56
C ILE A 59 -1.44 -0.08 4.62
N HIS A 60 -0.68 -0.66 3.70
CA HIS A 60 -0.22 -2.04 3.76
C HIS A 60 1.14 -2.05 4.43
N CYS A 61 1.21 -2.74 5.56
CA CYS A 61 2.40 -2.80 6.39
C CYS A 61 3.35 -3.88 5.90
N ARG A 62 4.66 -3.59 5.94
CA ARG A 62 5.67 -4.62 5.76
C ARG A 62 5.56 -5.65 6.88
N TYR A 63 5.52 -6.93 6.51
CA TYR A 63 5.53 -8.04 7.47
C TYR A 63 6.73 -7.93 8.42
N PRO A 64 6.59 -8.21 9.74
CA PRO A 64 5.43 -8.78 10.44
C PRO A 64 4.44 -7.74 11.02
N MET A 65 4.56 -6.48 10.62
CA MET A 65 3.68 -5.43 11.13
C MET A 65 2.27 -5.58 10.59
N GLN A 66 1.28 -5.17 11.38
CA GLN A 66 -0.13 -5.18 11.05
C GLN A 66 -0.67 -3.74 10.96
N SER A 67 -1.62 -3.54 10.03
CA SER A 67 -2.30 -2.26 9.82
C SER A 67 -3.43 -2.13 10.84
N VAL A 68 -3.25 -1.30 11.86
CA VAL A 68 -4.14 -1.13 13.01
C VAL A 68 -4.73 0.28 13.01
N TRP A 69 -6.03 0.39 13.29
CA TRP A 69 -6.70 1.68 13.47
C TRP A 69 -6.43 2.24 14.87
N ASP A 70 -5.88 3.45 14.96
CA ASP A 70 -5.54 4.10 16.23
C ASP A 70 -6.60 5.07 16.76
N GLY A 71 -7.75 5.17 16.08
CA GLY A 71 -8.81 6.13 16.40
C GLY A 71 -8.88 7.32 15.43
N GLY A 72 -7.85 7.57 14.63
CA GLY A 72 -7.86 8.61 13.60
C GLY A 72 -7.24 8.21 12.27
N LYS A 73 -6.30 7.27 12.26
CA LYS A 73 -5.68 6.73 11.05
C LYS A 73 -5.25 5.28 11.22
N PHE A 74 -4.94 4.63 10.10
CA PHE A 74 -4.24 3.36 10.14
C PHE A 74 -2.74 3.61 10.39
N GLY A 75 -2.15 2.83 11.30
CA GLY A 75 -0.73 2.80 11.62
C GLY A 75 -0.19 1.37 11.60
N CYS A 76 1.11 1.21 11.30
CA CYS A 76 1.75 -0.10 11.36
C CYS A 76 2.23 -0.38 12.78
N MET A 77 1.64 -1.38 13.41
CA MET A 77 1.99 -1.85 14.75
C MET A 77 2.52 -3.30 14.69
N PRO A 78 3.40 -3.73 15.61
CA PRO A 78 3.78 -5.13 15.67
C PRO A 78 2.53 -6.01 15.82
N GLY A 79 2.41 -7.06 15.02
CA GLY A 79 1.30 -8.01 15.19
C GLY A 79 1.32 -8.58 16.60
N GLY A 80 0.23 -8.41 17.34
CA GLY A 80 0.07 -9.01 18.66
C GLY A 80 0.11 -10.54 18.56
N THR A 81 0.88 -11.18 19.44
CA THR A 81 0.88 -12.64 19.66
C THR A 81 -0.43 -13.11 20.27
#